data_AF-A0A6P6KVM9-F1
#
_entry.id   AF-A0A6P6KVM9-F1
#
_cell.length_a   1.000
_cell.length_b   1.000
_cell.length_c   1.000
_cell.angle_alpha   90.00
_cell.angle_beta   90.00
_cell.angle_gamma   90.00
#
_symmetry.space_group_name_H-M   'P 1'
#
loop_
_entity.id
_entity.type
_entity.pdbx_description
1 polymer ?
#
loop_
_entity_poly.entity_id
_entity_poly.type
_entity_poly.pdbx_seq_one_letter_code
_entity_poly.pdbx_strand_id
1 'polypeptide(L)'
;MEDRLHMGNGLRPEKIVSVLLRETALRELFEQQQQDQDQEHHQEEPELPSRHQHMDGHHLHLSSCHECQELENSTILSVKYASVENIPDLPDDCAAADEEEEEEEESRRRNSSGKPPNVLVFTGGCEEQFLKIRSLLVECVDTDCYAIYHLRPQQALSEPWLDNTLLLVLATDQTLTPQLQLRFLSYLSQGGKLLGLSSSLCPAGLTLRPGDTQKDHLCSLTFTKSDSTELQMSVLSSGSVFVRDGAGGGDVELWGEISGRDEREMAIVRVTHGADSGEAVLCQVRLETAPDAHDAQGFSELKMSNGRRYEVLTEILTSLGLSCELSQVPSHSPIYLLSTDTEQTGLFLSWLRAQAGDSGVLRSVEGDLKVVWAGDESVDVCEGERVLHTEPPESFSQLFSLQTYTHHLQTQRLGRTVLYADITSSTMDLLQGRMLQSPQEVGLIAIAARQTQGKGRGGNAWLSPPGCAMFTLHLQLPVNSRLGQRIPFLQHLAALAVVQSVRTLPGYEVHTHL
;
A
#
# COMPACT_ATOMS: atom_id res chain seq x y z
N MET A 1 -3.40 -17.61 -24.33
CA MET A 1 -4.78 -17.06 -24.26
C MET A 1 -5.80 -17.83 -25.12
N GLU A 2 -5.37 -18.70 -26.04
CA GLU A 2 -6.24 -19.25 -27.10
C GLU A 2 -7.31 -20.26 -26.63
N ASP A 3 -7.09 -21.02 -25.56
CA ASP A 3 -8.06 -22.04 -25.11
C ASP A 3 -9.14 -21.54 -24.13
N ARG A 4 -9.20 -20.23 -23.83
CA ARG A 4 -10.00 -19.72 -22.69
C ARG A 4 -10.98 -18.59 -23.03
N LEU A 5 -11.11 -18.21 -24.31
CA LEU A 5 -12.08 -17.22 -24.77
C LEU A 5 -13.20 -17.92 -25.54
N HIS A 6 -14.40 -17.95 -24.97
CA HIS A 6 -15.63 -18.30 -25.68
C HIS A 6 -16.38 -17.01 -25.98
N MET A 7 -16.61 -16.73 -27.27
CA MET A 7 -17.51 -15.65 -27.68
C MET A 7 -18.97 -16.09 -27.42
N GLY A 8 -19.88 -15.16 -27.11
CA GLY A 8 -21.27 -15.45 -26.73
C GLY A 8 -22.11 -16.21 -27.77
N ASN A 9 -21.59 -16.43 -28.98
CA ASN A 9 -22.19 -17.21 -30.07
C ASN A 9 -21.60 -18.63 -30.21
N GLY A 10 -20.70 -19.07 -29.32
CA GLY A 10 -20.17 -20.44 -29.28
C GLY A 10 -19.06 -20.76 -30.28
N LEU A 11 -18.54 -19.77 -31.02
CA LEU A 11 -17.40 -19.98 -31.93
C LEU A 11 -16.06 -19.92 -31.17
N ARG A 12 -15.16 -20.86 -31.47
CA ARG A 12 -13.77 -20.87 -30.98
C ARG A 12 -12.89 -20.03 -31.93
N PRO A 13 -12.08 -19.08 -31.44
CA PRO A 13 -11.17 -18.31 -32.29
C PRO A 13 -10.08 -19.23 -32.87
N GLU A 14 -9.98 -19.32 -34.20
CA GLU A 14 -8.81 -19.92 -34.85
C GLU A 14 -7.65 -18.90 -34.82
N LYS A 15 -6.74 -19.08 -33.85
CA LYS A 15 -5.39 -18.48 -33.80
C LYS A 15 -5.33 -16.95 -33.61
N ILE A 16 -4.85 -16.51 -32.45
CA ILE A 16 -4.56 -15.10 -32.16
C ILE A 16 -3.14 -14.80 -32.66
N VAL A 17 -3.04 -14.20 -33.84
CA VAL A 17 -1.76 -13.71 -34.38
C VAL A 17 -1.70 -12.20 -34.19
N SER A 18 -0.59 -11.67 -33.66
CA SER A 18 -0.37 -10.22 -33.67
C SER A 18 -0.18 -9.77 -35.12
N VAL A 19 -1.14 -9.02 -35.63
CA VAL A 19 -1.05 -8.38 -36.94
C VAL A 19 -0.92 -6.89 -36.69
N LEU A 20 0.21 -6.32 -37.07
CA LEU A 20 0.35 -4.87 -37.20
C LEU A 20 -0.57 -4.44 -38.35
N LEU A 21 -1.80 -4.04 -38.03
CA LEU A 21 -2.80 -3.65 -39.01
C LEU A 21 -2.35 -2.36 -39.71
N ARG A 22 -1.96 -2.49 -40.99
CA ARG A 22 -1.79 -1.32 -41.86
C ARG A 22 -3.15 -0.65 -42.06
N GLU A 23 -3.15 0.68 -42.16
CA GLU A 23 -4.34 1.53 -42.36
C GLU A 23 -5.29 1.05 -43.49
N THR A 24 -4.73 0.39 -44.51
CA THR A 24 -5.48 -0.20 -45.63
C THR A 24 -6.36 -1.38 -45.22
N ALA A 25 -5.91 -2.22 -44.28
CA ALA A 25 -6.68 -3.38 -43.78
C ALA A 25 -7.83 -2.94 -42.85
N LEU A 26 -7.65 -1.83 -42.14
CA LEU A 26 -8.71 -1.19 -41.35
C LEU A 26 -9.82 -0.63 -42.24
N ARG A 27 -9.49 -0.03 -43.39
CA ARG A 27 -10.48 0.44 -44.36
C ARG A 27 -11.31 -0.70 -44.97
N GLU A 28 -10.68 -1.82 -45.35
CA GLU A 28 -11.40 -2.98 -45.89
C GLU A 28 -12.36 -3.62 -44.86
N LEU A 29 -11.98 -3.65 -43.58
CA LEU A 29 -12.86 -4.12 -42.50
C LEU A 29 -14.05 -3.20 -42.24
N PHE A 30 -13.87 -1.88 -42.37
CA PHE A 30 -14.97 -0.92 -42.27
C PHE A 30 -15.94 -1.01 -43.46
N GLU A 31 -15.44 -1.26 -44.67
CA GLU A 31 -16.27 -1.47 -45.87
C GLU A 31 -17.07 -2.78 -45.79
N GLN A 32 -16.50 -3.85 -45.21
CA GLN A 32 -17.22 -5.10 -44.96
C GLN A 32 -18.32 -4.96 -43.90
N GLN A 33 -18.08 -4.22 -42.81
CA GLN A 33 -19.12 -3.98 -41.80
C GLN A 33 -20.28 -3.11 -42.31
N GLN A 34 -20.03 -2.20 -43.27
CA GLN A 34 -21.10 -1.44 -43.91
C GLN A 34 -21.96 -2.31 -44.85
N GLN A 35 -21.36 -3.29 -45.53
CA GLN A 35 -22.11 -4.24 -46.37
C GLN A 35 -22.99 -5.19 -45.55
N ASP A 36 -22.57 -5.58 -44.34
CA ASP A 36 -23.37 -6.42 -43.44
C ASP A 36 -24.52 -5.64 -42.79
N GLN A 37 -24.35 -4.35 -42.48
CA GLN A 37 -25.44 -3.50 -41.96
C GLN A 37 -26.54 -3.22 -42.99
N ASP A 38 -26.20 -3.16 -44.28
CA ASP A 38 -27.19 -2.97 -45.35
C ASP A 38 -28.04 -4.25 -45.60
N GLN A 39 -27.62 -5.42 -45.12
CA GLN A 39 -28.40 -6.66 -45.22
C GLN A 39 -29.38 -6.89 -44.05
N GLU A 40 -29.15 -6.27 -42.89
CA GLU A 40 -30.02 -6.44 -41.71
C GLU A 40 -31.25 -5.50 -41.68
N HIS A 41 -31.39 -4.58 -42.64
CA HIS A 41 -32.46 -3.57 -42.64
C HIS A 41 -33.86 -4.07 -43.06
N HIS A 42 -34.10 -5.40 -43.11
CA HIS A 42 -35.40 -6.00 -43.40
C HIS A 42 -35.86 -6.97 -42.30
N GLN A 43 -36.20 -6.45 -41.11
CA GLN A 43 -37.21 -7.03 -40.22
C GLN A 43 -37.62 -5.99 -39.15
N GLU A 44 -38.85 -5.48 -39.25
CA GLU A 44 -39.51 -4.61 -38.26
C GLU A 44 -40.16 -5.45 -37.15
N GLU A 45 -39.97 -5.07 -35.88
CA GLU A 45 -40.87 -5.39 -34.74
C GLU A 45 -40.91 -4.22 -33.72
N PRO A 46 -41.99 -4.08 -32.92
CA PRO A 46 -42.62 -2.78 -32.63
C PRO A 46 -42.30 -2.13 -31.26
N GLU A 47 -42.45 -0.81 -31.22
CA GLU A 47 -42.23 0.09 -30.06
C GLU A 47 -43.28 -0.05 -28.93
N LEU A 48 -42.83 0.08 -27.68
CA LEU A 48 -43.66 0.33 -26.49
C LEU A 48 -42.99 1.39 -25.57
N PRO A 49 -43.76 2.18 -24.79
CA PRO A 49 -43.43 3.57 -24.52
C PRO A 49 -42.55 3.84 -23.29
N SER A 50 -41.79 4.93 -23.40
CA SER A 50 -40.89 5.53 -22.43
C SER A 50 -41.58 5.94 -21.11
N ARG A 51 -41.00 5.51 -19.98
CA ARG A 51 -41.29 6.07 -18.65
C ARG A 51 -40.03 6.75 -18.13
N HIS A 52 -39.99 8.08 -18.20
CA HIS A 52 -38.96 8.89 -17.55
C HIS A 52 -39.07 8.73 -16.03
N GLN A 53 -38.03 8.20 -15.41
CA GLN A 53 -37.75 8.37 -13.99
C GLN A 53 -36.37 9.00 -13.85
N HIS A 54 -36.35 10.18 -13.24
CA HIS A 54 -35.15 10.82 -12.70
C HIS A 54 -34.47 9.82 -11.76
N MET A 55 -33.22 9.44 -12.06
CA MET A 55 -32.38 8.66 -11.16
C MET A 55 -31.30 9.60 -10.63
N ASP A 56 -31.44 9.97 -9.35
CA ASP A 56 -30.40 10.63 -8.58
C ASP A 56 -29.13 9.76 -8.55
N GLY A 57 -27.97 10.42 -8.60
CA GLY A 57 -26.65 9.84 -8.82
C GLY A 57 -26.31 8.65 -7.93
N HIS A 58 -26.35 7.45 -8.50
CA HIS A 58 -25.76 6.26 -7.92
C HIS A 58 -24.28 6.15 -8.31
N HIS A 59 -23.43 6.17 -7.30
CA HIS A 59 -22.00 5.92 -7.40
C HIS A 59 -21.74 4.47 -7.85
N LEU A 60 -21.21 4.30 -9.07
CA LEU A 60 -20.73 3.00 -9.54
C LEU A 60 -19.33 2.74 -8.98
N HIS A 61 -19.26 2.01 -7.87
CA HIS A 61 -18.02 1.40 -7.42
C HIS A 61 -17.69 0.23 -8.37
N LEU A 62 -16.51 0.22 -8.98
CA LEU A 62 -16.06 -0.76 -10.00
C LEU A 62 -16.19 -2.24 -9.60
N SER A 63 -16.42 -2.53 -8.32
CA SER A 63 -16.57 -3.87 -7.74
C SER A 63 -17.96 -4.51 -7.92
N SER A 64 -18.94 -3.87 -8.56
CA SER A 64 -20.32 -4.38 -8.66
C SER A 64 -20.72 -4.92 -10.04
N CYS A 65 -19.84 -4.88 -11.06
CA CYS A 65 -20.13 -5.38 -12.39
C CYS A 65 -19.25 -6.59 -12.74
N HIS A 66 -19.88 -7.68 -13.18
CA HIS A 66 -19.22 -8.95 -13.51
C HIS A 66 -18.19 -8.80 -14.65
N GLU A 67 -18.49 -8.02 -15.69
CA GLU A 67 -17.57 -7.76 -16.80
C GLU A 67 -16.33 -6.97 -16.34
N CYS A 68 -16.50 -6.03 -15.40
CA CYS A 68 -15.39 -5.29 -14.79
C CYS A 68 -14.46 -6.22 -14.00
N GLN A 69 -15.05 -7.18 -13.29
CA GLN A 69 -14.32 -8.17 -12.48
C GLN A 69 -13.57 -9.20 -13.34
N GLU A 70 -14.13 -9.59 -14.49
CA GLU A 70 -13.45 -10.47 -15.45
C GLU A 70 -12.29 -9.77 -16.17
N LEU A 71 -12.49 -8.52 -16.62
CA LEU A 71 -11.41 -7.69 -17.16
C LEU A 71 -10.31 -7.46 -16.11
N GLU A 72 -10.68 -7.20 -14.85
CA GLU A 72 -9.74 -7.07 -13.73
C GLU A 72 -8.93 -8.34 -13.50
N ASN A 73 -9.56 -9.50 -13.44
CA ASN A 73 -8.86 -10.77 -13.27
C ASN A 73 -7.90 -11.05 -14.44
N SER A 74 -8.28 -10.69 -15.67
CA SER A 74 -7.42 -10.79 -16.85
C SER A 74 -6.21 -9.86 -16.77
N THR A 75 -6.40 -8.60 -16.36
CA THR A 75 -5.31 -7.62 -16.21
C THR A 75 -4.35 -8.01 -15.08
N ILE A 76 -4.86 -8.44 -13.92
CA ILE A 76 -4.04 -8.88 -12.79
C ILE A 76 -3.19 -10.10 -13.17
N LEU A 77 -3.79 -11.07 -13.88
CA LEU A 77 -3.05 -12.22 -14.38
C LEU A 77 -2.00 -11.81 -15.42
N SER A 78 -2.33 -10.89 -16.33
CA SER A 78 -1.39 -10.40 -17.34
C SER A 78 -0.19 -9.66 -16.72
N VAL A 79 -0.42 -8.83 -15.70
CA VAL A 79 0.66 -8.18 -14.93
C VAL A 79 1.51 -9.23 -14.21
N LYS A 80 0.87 -10.22 -13.56
CA LYS A 80 1.58 -11.31 -12.87
C LYS A 80 2.48 -12.12 -13.81
N TYR A 81 2.05 -12.36 -15.05
CA TYR A 81 2.87 -13.08 -16.04
C TYR A 81 3.94 -12.18 -16.67
N ALA A 82 3.66 -10.89 -16.90
CA ALA A 82 4.63 -9.92 -17.38
C ALA A 82 5.76 -9.66 -16.35
N SER A 83 5.46 -9.75 -15.05
CA SER A 83 6.45 -9.67 -13.98
C SER A 83 7.27 -10.96 -13.78
N VAL A 84 6.88 -12.07 -14.43
CA VAL A 84 7.63 -13.34 -14.44
C VAL A 84 8.55 -13.45 -15.66
N GLU A 85 8.27 -12.69 -16.72
CA GLU A 85 9.24 -12.46 -17.78
C GLU A 85 10.29 -11.49 -17.24
N ASN A 86 11.58 -11.88 -17.30
CA ASN A 86 12.71 -11.01 -16.93
C ASN A 86 12.61 -9.70 -17.73
N ILE A 87 12.03 -8.67 -17.13
CA ILE A 87 12.19 -7.30 -17.59
C ILE A 87 13.69 -7.03 -17.43
N PRO A 88 14.44 -6.73 -18.51
CA PRO A 88 15.85 -6.42 -18.38
C PRO A 88 16.01 -5.28 -17.38
N ASP A 89 16.88 -5.48 -16.39
CA ASP A 89 17.20 -4.47 -15.39
C ASP A 89 17.49 -3.15 -16.11
N LEU A 90 16.78 -2.10 -15.72
CA LEU A 90 17.01 -0.76 -16.23
C LEU A 90 18.45 -0.37 -15.85
N PRO A 91 19.24 0.22 -16.77
CA PRO A 91 20.54 0.77 -16.39
C PRO A 91 20.32 1.91 -15.38
N ASP A 92 20.95 1.79 -14.19
CA ASP A 92 21.09 2.86 -13.20
C ASP A 92 22.05 3.93 -13.77
N ASP A 93 21.58 4.71 -14.74
CA ASP A 93 22.35 5.81 -15.35
C ASP A 93 21.91 7.16 -14.75
N CYS A 94 22.11 7.33 -13.44
CA CYS A 94 22.21 8.65 -12.81
C CYS A 94 23.67 9.11 -12.81
N ALA A 95 24.26 9.24 -14.00
CA ALA A 95 25.55 9.93 -14.15
C ALA A 95 25.30 11.41 -14.47
N ALA A 96 24.89 12.18 -13.46
CA ALA A 96 25.01 13.64 -13.46
C ALA A 96 25.83 14.04 -12.23
N ALA A 97 26.85 14.87 -12.47
CA ALA A 97 27.88 15.22 -11.53
C ALA A 97 27.36 15.96 -10.29
N ASP A 98 28.00 15.67 -9.16
CA ASP A 98 28.00 16.40 -7.87
C ASP A 98 26.87 16.12 -6.86
N GLU A 99 26.60 14.87 -6.48
CA GLU A 99 25.80 14.53 -5.26
C GLU A 99 26.33 13.28 -4.53
N GLU A 100 27.59 13.29 -4.07
CA GLU A 100 28.18 12.15 -3.32
C GLU A 100 27.62 11.97 -1.88
N GLU A 101 26.76 12.87 -1.38
CA GLU A 101 26.18 12.77 -0.03
C GLU A 101 24.73 12.22 0.03
N GLU A 102 23.97 12.21 -1.07
CA GLU A 102 22.57 11.70 -1.08
C GLU A 102 22.45 10.20 -1.45
N GLU A 103 23.44 9.63 -2.15
CA GLU A 103 23.41 8.23 -2.59
C GLU A 103 23.51 7.19 -1.44
N GLU A 104 24.11 7.57 -0.29
CA GLU A 104 24.17 6.68 0.88
C GLU A 104 22.82 6.49 1.59
N GLU A 105 21.88 7.44 1.48
CA GLU A 105 20.54 7.29 2.07
C GLU A 105 19.59 6.49 1.18
N GLU A 106 19.64 6.66 -0.15
CA GLU A 106 18.75 5.92 -1.06
C GLU A 106 19.13 4.44 -1.17
N SER A 107 20.43 4.11 -1.11
CA SER A 107 20.90 2.72 -1.14
C SER A 107 20.49 1.91 0.10
N ARG A 108 20.22 2.57 1.24
CA ARG A 108 19.68 1.91 2.46
C ARG A 108 18.20 1.55 2.35
N ARG A 109 17.44 2.16 1.44
CA ARG A 109 15.97 1.98 1.32
C ARG A 109 15.56 0.85 0.37
N ARG A 110 16.48 0.31 -0.44
CA ARG A 110 16.20 -0.83 -1.34
C ARG A 110 16.22 -2.14 -0.53
N ASN A 111 15.07 -2.81 -0.44
CA ASN A 111 15.01 -4.19 0.06
C ASN A 111 15.87 -5.09 -0.84
N SER A 112 16.97 -5.61 -0.29
CA SER A 112 17.90 -6.52 -0.97
C SER A 112 17.28 -7.84 -1.44
N SER A 113 16.07 -8.17 -0.97
CA SER A 113 15.33 -9.40 -1.30
C SER A 113 14.47 -9.30 -2.56
N GLY A 114 14.26 -8.11 -3.13
CA GLY A 114 13.36 -7.88 -4.26
C GLY A 114 11.86 -8.12 -3.96
N LYS A 115 11.51 -8.49 -2.72
CA LYS A 115 10.13 -8.69 -2.29
C LYS A 115 9.46 -7.35 -1.97
N PRO A 116 8.14 -7.22 -2.19
CA PRO A 116 7.41 -6.02 -1.77
C PRO A 116 7.52 -5.87 -0.25
N PRO A 117 7.55 -4.62 0.26
CA PRO A 117 7.81 -4.32 1.66
C PRO A 117 6.57 -4.56 2.56
N ASN A 118 5.95 -5.73 2.42
CA ASN A 118 4.76 -6.11 3.16
C ASN A 118 5.13 -6.86 4.43
N VAL A 119 4.61 -6.39 5.56
CA VAL A 119 4.65 -7.08 6.85
C VAL A 119 3.28 -7.72 7.08
N LEU A 120 3.22 -9.04 7.09
CA LEU A 120 1.98 -9.78 7.30
C LEU A 120 1.89 -10.23 8.76
N VAL A 121 0.77 -9.94 9.42
CA VAL A 121 0.51 -10.30 10.81
C VAL A 121 -0.58 -11.37 10.86
N PHE A 122 -0.25 -12.54 11.42
CA PHE A 122 -1.18 -13.64 11.63
C PHE A 122 -1.53 -13.79 13.11
N THR A 123 -2.81 -13.64 13.44
CA THR A 123 -3.33 -13.71 14.82
C THR A 123 -4.37 -14.80 15.04
N GLY A 124 -4.41 -15.81 14.15
CA GLY A 124 -5.47 -16.83 14.16
C GLY A 124 -6.85 -16.30 13.79
N GLY A 125 -6.93 -15.10 13.17
CA GLY A 125 -8.18 -14.44 12.80
C GLY A 125 -8.74 -13.48 13.85
N CYS A 126 -8.03 -13.25 14.96
CA CYS A 126 -8.44 -12.29 15.98
C CYS A 126 -8.09 -10.85 15.55
N GLU A 127 -9.11 -10.06 15.23
CA GLU A 127 -8.95 -8.68 14.76
C GLU A 127 -8.45 -7.73 15.85
N GLU A 128 -8.92 -7.88 17.10
CA GLU A 128 -8.45 -7.07 18.23
C GLU A 128 -6.95 -7.27 18.48
N GLN A 129 -6.48 -8.52 18.44
CA GLN A 129 -5.06 -8.84 18.58
C GLN A 129 -4.25 -8.25 17.41
N PHE A 130 -4.78 -8.32 16.19
CA PHE A 130 -4.15 -7.72 15.02
C PHE A 130 -3.97 -6.21 15.19
N LEU A 131 -5.01 -5.50 15.65
CA LEU A 131 -4.94 -4.06 15.89
C LEU A 131 -3.88 -3.71 16.95
N LYS A 132 -3.80 -4.47 18.04
CA LYS A 132 -2.76 -4.28 19.08
C LYS A 132 -1.34 -4.41 18.50
N ILE A 133 -1.10 -5.48 17.75
CA ILE A 133 0.22 -5.73 17.14
C ILE A 133 0.53 -4.70 16.06
N ARG A 134 -0.48 -4.29 15.27
CA ARG A 134 -0.32 -3.24 14.27
C ARG A 134 0.12 -1.93 14.93
N SER A 135 -0.53 -1.51 16.02
CA SER A 135 -0.13 -0.31 16.75
C SER A 135 1.31 -0.42 17.27
N LEU A 136 1.68 -1.58 17.81
CA LEU A 136 3.05 -1.84 18.26
C LEU A 136 4.07 -1.74 17.12
N LEU A 137 3.79 -2.36 15.98
CA LEU A 137 4.70 -2.37 14.83
C LEU A 137 4.84 -0.97 14.23
N VAL A 138 3.75 -0.19 14.13
CA VAL A 138 3.80 1.21 13.65
C VAL A 138 4.70 2.08 14.52
N GLU A 139 4.85 1.76 15.82
CA GLU A 139 5.78 2.43 16.74
C GLU A 139 7.21 1.87 16.68
N CYS A 140 7.47 0.83 15.89
CA CYS A 140 8.79 0.18 15.78
C CYS A 140 9.40 0.26 14.38
N VAL A 141 8.60 0.35 13.32
CA VAL A 141 9.06 0.30 11.92
C VAL A 141 8.66 1.55 11.16
N ASP A 142 9.44 1.90 10.14
CA ASP A 142 9.12 3.03 9.26
C ASP A 142 7.87 2.74 8.40
N THR A 143 6.76 3.42 8.69
CA THR A 143 5.50 3.28 7.96
C THR A 143 5.53 3.84 6.54
N ASP A 144 6.55 4.62 6.18
CA ASP A 144 6.76 5.06 4.80
C ASP A 144 7.41 3.97 3.93
N CYS A 145 8.17 3.09 4.57
CA CYS A 145 8.87 2.00 3.91
C CYS A 145 8.06 0.70 3.90
N TYR A 146 7.19 0.46 4.90
CA TYR A 146 6.53 -0.84 5.08
C TYR A 146 5.00 -0.74 5.17
N ALA A 147 4.32 -1.70 4.54
CA ALA A 147 2.87 -1.85 4.62
C ALA A 147 2.49 -3.04 5.52
N ILE A 148 1.66 -2.80 6.54
CA ILE A 148 1.26 -3.82 7.53
C ILE A 148 -0.16 -4.33 7.26
N TYR A 149 -0.30 -5.65 7.05
CA TYR A 149 -1.57 -6.30 6.74
C TYR A 149 -1.93 -7.44 7.69
N HIS A 150 -3.23 -7.66 7.88
CA HIS A 150 -3.74 -8.83 8.58
C HIS A 150 -3.80 -10.03 7.63
N LEU A 151 -3.03 -11.08 7.90
CA LEU A 151 -3.11 -12.35 7.19
C LEU A 151 -4.20 -13.22 7.80
N ARG A 152 -5.34 -13.36 7.11
CA ARG A 152 -6.44 -14.20 7.58
C ARG A 152 -6.13 -15.70 7.41
N PRO A 153 -6.70 -16.59 8.23
CA PRO A 153 -6.49 -18.03 8.11
C PRO A 153 -6.77 -18.63 6.72
N GLN A 154 -7.82 -18.16 6.02
CA GLN A 154 -8.08 -18.65 4.65
C GLN A 154 -7.00 -18.19 3.66
N GLN A 155 -6.48 -16.97 3.84
CA GLN A 155 -5.42 -16.41 2.98
C GLN A 155 -4.07 -17.08 3.23
N ALA A 156 -3.77 -17.43 4.49
CA ALA A 156 -2.54 -18.15 4.85
C ALA A 156 -2.43 -19.52 4.15
N LEU A 157 -3.56 -20.14 3.83
CA LEU A 157 -3.62 -21.43 3.12
C LEU A 157 -3.60 -21.29 1.59
N SER A 158 -3.78 -20.08 1.05
CA SER A 158 -3.77 -19.84 -0.40
C SER A 158 -2.46 -19.18 -0.86
N GLU A 159 -2.26 -19.12 -2.17
CA GLU A 159 -1.31 -18.20 -2.80
C GLU A 159 -1.95 -16.80 -2.91
N PRO A 160 -1.18 -15.69 -3.09
CA PRO A 160 0.26 -15.59 -3.37
C PRO A 160 1.07 -14.91 -2.25
N TRP A 161 0.66 -15.05 -0.98
CA TRP A 161 1.28 -14.25 0.09
C TRP A 161 2.76 -14.58 0.32
N LEU A 162 3.21 -15.81 0.04
CA LEU A 162 4.61 -16.24 0.23
C LEU A 162 5.60 -15.33 -0.53
N ASP A 163 5.29 -15.01 -1.78
CA ASP A 163 6.13 -14.18 -2.65
C ASP A 163 5.99 -12.69 -2.34
N ASN A 164 4.86 -12.30 -1.73
CA ASN A 164 4.50 -10.92 -1.46
C ASN A 164 4.70 -10.51 0.01
N THR A 165 5.61 -11.17 0.73
CA THR A 165 5.84 -10.92 2.16
C THR A 165 7.32 -10.77 2.47
N LEU A 166 7.68 -9.61 3.01
CA LEU A 166 9.01 -9.35 3.54
C LEU A 166 9.20 -10.00 4.93
N LEU A 167 8.22 -9.81 5.82
CA LEU A 167 8.22 -10.34 7.18
C LEU A 167 6.85 -10.92 7.53
N LEU A 168 6.84 -12.14 8.08
CA LEU A 168 5.67 -12.75 8.68
C LEU A 168 5.75 -12.65 10.21
N VAL A 169 4.78 -11.99 10.84
CA VAL A 169 4.62 -11.91 12.29
C VAL A 169 3.54 -12.90 12.73
N LEU A 170 3.92 -13.92 13.47
CA LEU A 170 3.01 -14.90 14.05
C LEU A 170 2.76 -14.57 15.52
N ALA A 171 1.55 -14.11 15.85
CA ALA A 171 1.22 -13.68 17.19
C ALA A 171 -0.13 -14.27 17.62
N THR A 172 -0.09 -15.54 18.02
CA THR A 172 -1.30 -16.29 18.40
C THR A 172 -0.99 -17.30 19.50
N ASP A 173 -1.82 -17.28 20.54
CA ASP A 173 -1.82 -18.27 21.61
C ASP A 173 -2.46 -19.60 21.17
N GLN A 174 -3.11 -19.62 20.01
CA GLN A 174 -3.77 -20.82 19.50
C GLN A 174 -2.74 -21.77 18.87
N THR A 175 -3.00 -23.07 19.01
CA THR A 175 -2.21 -24.09 18.35
C THR A 175 -2.42 -24.02 16.85
N LEU A 176 -1.32 -23.88 16.09
CA LEU A 176 -1.38 -23.84 14.64
C LEU A 176 -1.78 -25.20 14.09
N THR A 177 -2.66 -25.23 13.09
CA THR A 177 -3.00 -26.47 12.40
C THR A 177 -1.77 -26.99 11.62
N PRO A 178 -1.63 -28.30 11.39
CA PRO A 178 -0.49 -28.85 10.65
C PRO A 178 -0.33 -28.25 9.25
N GLN A 179 -1.44 -27.86 8.61
CA GLN A 179 -1.44 -27.20 7.30
C GLN A 179 -0.82 -25.79 7.37
N LEU A 180 -1.19 -25.00 8.39
CA LEU A 180 -0.63 -23.66 8.59
C LEU A 180 0.85 -23.74 8.97
N GLN A 181 1.22 -24.67 9.86
CA GLN A 181 2.62 -24.91 10.21
C GLN A 181 3.45 -25.22 8.97
N LEU A 182 2.98 -26.13 8.11
CA LEU A 182 3.68 -26.48 6.88
C LEU A 182 3.85 -25.29 5.93
N ARG A 183 2.84 -24.42 5.81
CA ARG A 183 2.94 -23.20 4.98
C ARG A 183 3.94 -22.20 5.54
N PHE A 184 3.94 -21.95 6.86
CA PHE A 184 4.88 -21.01 7.48
C PHE A 184 6.32 -21.54 7.46
N LEU A 185 6.52 -22.85 7.62
CA LEU A 185 7.84 -23.47 7.45
C LEU A 185 8.28 -23.47 5.98
N SER A 186 7.35 -23.65 5.02
CA SER A 186 7.65 -23.51 3.60
C SER A 186 8.12 -22.09 3.26
N TYR A 187 7.50 -21.06 3.84
CA TYR A 187 7.93 -19.67 3.69
C TYR A 187 9.38 -19.48 4.16
N LEU A 188 9.72 -20.00 5.35
CA LEU A 188 11.09 -19.99 5.86
C LEU A 188 12.07 -20.74 4.95
N SER A 189 11.67 -21.89 4.41
CA SER A 189 12.53 -22.66 3.49
C SER A 189 12.83 -21.95 2.17
N GLN A 190 12.04 -20.92 1.81
CA GLN A 190 12.20 -20.09 0.61
C GLN A 190 12.89 -18.74 0.90
N GLY A 191 13.66 -18.64 1.99
CA GLY A 191 14.34 -17.39 2.36
C GLY A 191 13.43 -16.34 3.01
N GLY A 192 12.24 -16.74 3.47
CA GLY A 192 11.33 -15.86 4.21
C GLY A 192 11.86 -15.49 5.59
N LYS A 193 11.38 -14.37 6.14
CA LYS A 193 11.73 -13.90 7.48
C LYS A 193 10.54 -13.93 8.41
N LEU A 194 10.71 -14.45 9.63
CA LEU A 194 9.61 -14.71 10.55
C LEU A 194 9.89 -14.17 11.95
N LEU A 195 8.90 -13.51 12.53
CA LEU A 195 8.87 -13.15 13.95
C LEU A 195 7.74 -13.89 14.65
N GLY A 196 8.06 -14.77 15.60
CA GLY A 196 7.09 -15.48 16.42
C GLY A 196 6.93 -14.81 17.78
N LEU A 197 5.73 -14.35 18.11
CA LEU A 197 5.38 -13.76 19.40
C LEU A 197 4.40 -14.70 20.12
N SER A 198 4.86 -15.36 21.18
CA SER A 198 4.07 -16.33 21.97
C SER A 198 3.44 -17.45 21.12
N SER A 199 4.04 -17.78 19.97
CA SER A 199 3.49 -18.75 19.01
C SER A 199 3.94 -20.18 19.30
N SER A 200 3.12 -21.15 18.89
CA SER A 200 3.43 -22.60 18.96
C SER A 200 4.29 -23.13 17.81
N LEU A 201 4.74 -22.27 16.87
CA LEU A 201 5.56 -22.69 15.74
C LEU A 201 6.96 -23.15 16.20
N CYS A 202 7.36 -24.36 15.80
CA CYS A 202 8.69 -24.91 16.05
C CYS A 202 9.34 -25.35 14.73
N PRO A 203 10.39 -24.66 14.25
CA PRO A 203 11.25 -25.15 13.17
C PRO A 203 12.04 -26.40 13.59
N ALA A 204 12.68 -27.06 12.61
CA ALA A 204 13.58 -28.17 12.90
C ALA A 204 14.68 -27.78 13.90
N GLY A 205 15.06 -28.70 14.78
CA GLY A 205 16.05 -28.47 15.85
C GLY A 205 15.50 -27.79 17.11
N LEU A 206 14.21 -27.44 17.14
CA LEU A 206 13.57 -26.79 18.28
C LEU A 206 12.27 -27.48 18.67
N THR A 207 12.04 -27.56 19.98
CA THR A 207 10.78 -28.01 20.57
C THR A 207 10.36 -27.06 21.68
N LEU A 208 9.05 -26.97 21.91
CA LEU A 208 8.48 -26.23 23.03
C LEU A 208 8.20 -27.16 24.20
N ARG A 209 8.59 -26.76 25.40
CA ARG A 209 8.18 -27.38 26.67
C ARG A 209 7.45 -26.36 27.54
N PRO A 210 6.58 -26.81 28.48
CA PRO A 210 6.11 -25.95 29.56
C PRO A 210 7.29 -25.41 30.38
N GLY A 211 7.31 -24.10 30.63
CA GLY A 211 8.34 -23.45 31.44
C GLY A 211 8.01 -23.48 32.94
N ASP A 212 8.98 -23.07 33.77
CA ASP A 212 8.79 -22.97 35.22
C ASP A 212 7.78 -21.88 35.61
N THR A 213 7.72 -20.82 34.81
CA THR A 213 6.82 -19.67 35.02
C THR A 213 5.48 -19.93 34.34
N GLN A 214 4.39 -19.77 35.09
CA GLN A 214 3.04 -19.90 34.55
C GLN A 214 2.76 -18.83 33.47
N LYS A 215 1.81 -19.15 32.58
CA LYS A 215 1.32 -18.22 31.57
C LYS A 215 0.84 -16.91 32.24
N ASP A 216 1.14 -15.79 31.59
CA ASP A 216 0.78 -14.43 32.01
C ASP A 216 1.32 -14.01 33.39
N HIS A 217 2.36 -14.70 33.89
CA HIS A 217 3.06 -14.30 35.10
C HIS A 217 4.32 -13.50 34.77
N LEU A 218 4.64 -12.55 35.65
CA LEU A 218 5.83 -11.72 35.57
C LEU A 218 7.10 -12.57 35.73
N CYS A 219 8.06 -12.39 34.81
CA CYS A 219 9.37 -13.02 34.86
C CYS A 219 10.47 -12.00 34.49
N SER A 220 11.71 -12.31 34.88
CA SER A 220 12.88 -11.51 34.49
C SER A 220 13.53 -12.14 33.26
N LEU A 221 13.50 -11.40 32.15
CA LEU A 221 14.17 -11.72 30.89
C LEU A 221 15.54 -11.04 30.87
N THR A 222 16.57 -11.80 30.50
CA THR A 222 17.88 -11.27 30.10
C THR A 222 18.03 -11.47 28.60
N PHE A 223 18.06 -10.37 27.84
CA PHE A 223 18.24 -10.36 26.40
C PHE A 223 19.68 -10.00 26.04
N THR A 224 20.30 -10.74 25.14
CA THR A 224 21.66 -10.48 24.65
C THR A 224 21.57 -9.92 23.25
N LYS A 225 22.05 -8.69 23.06
CA LYS A 225 22.10 -8.03 21.76
C LYS A 225 23.19 -8.62 20.86
N SER A 226 23.16 -8.22 19.59
CA SER A 226 24.20 -8.53 18.60
C SER A 226 25.61 -8.08 19.02
N ASP A 227 25.72 -6.96 19.76
CA ASP A 227 26.97 -6.42 20.31
C ASP A 227 27.42 -7.07 21.64
N SER A 228 26.75 -8.15 22.06
CA SER A 228 26.95 -8.84 23.34
C SER A 228 26.58 -8.03 24.59
N THR A 229 25.83 -6.94 24.46
CA THR A 229 25.26 -6.24 25.62
C THR A 229 24.04 -6.98 26.16
N GLU A 230 23.98 -7.14 27.49
CA GLU A 230 22.85 -7.76 28.17
C GLU A 230 21.85 -6.70 28.66
N LEU A 231 20.60 -6.84 28.24
CA LEU A 231 19.45 -6.06 28.69
C LEU A 231 18.57 -6.91 29.60
N GLN A 232 18.39 -6.47 30.84
CA GLN A 232 17.47 -7.11 31.77
C GLN A 232 16.15 -6.34 31.86
N MET A 233 15.03 -7.05 31.77
CA MET A 233 13.70 -6.46 31.88
C MET A 233 12.67 -7.41 32.52
N SER A 234 11.60 -6.83 33.05
CA SER A 234 10.45 -7.59 33.52
C SER A 234 9.42 -7.71 32.39
N VAL A 235 8.97 -8.93 32.11
CA VAL A 235 8.04 -9.25 31.01
C VAL A 235 7.10 -10.39 31.43
N LEU A 236 5.95 -10.53 30.75
CA LEU A 236 5.04 -11.65 30.96
C LEU A 236 5.51 -12.89 30.20
N SER A 237 5.47 -14.05 30.85
CA SER A 237 5.74 -15.34 30.24
C SER A 237 4.54 -15.84 29.41
N SER A 238 4.81 -16.46 28.27
CA SER A 238 3.78 -17.23 27.53
C SER A 238 3.42 -18.57 28.21
N GLY A 239 4.23 -19.01 29.17
CA GLY A 239 4.11 -20.30 29.86
C GLY A 239 4.88 -21.46 29.21
N SER A 240 5.55 -21.21 28.08
CA SER A 240 6.41 -22.20 27.41
C SER A 240 7.83 -21.67 27.23
N VAL A 241 8.78 -22.57 26.99
CA VAL A 241 10.19 -22.24 26.73
C VAL A 241 10.74 -23.19 25.66
N PHE A 242 11.78 -22.76 24.97
CA PHE A 242 12.41 -23.53 23.91
C PHE A 242 13.41 -24.55 24.46
N VAL A 243 13.52 -25.68 23.76
CA VAL A 243 14.55 -26.71 23.98
C VAL A 243 15.11 -27.12 22.63
N ARG A 244 16.44 -27.20 22.56
CA ARG A 244 17.14 -27.73 21.38
C ARG A 244 16.85 -29.22 21.27
N ASP A 245 16.28 -29.63 20.14
CA ASP A 245 16.12 -31.04 19.82
C ASP A 245 17.45 -31.59 19.31
N GLY A 246 17.89 -32.73 19.86
CA GLY A 246 19.11 -33.42 19.44
C GLY A 246 19.01 -34.04 18.03
N ALA A 247 17.84 -33.95 17.39
CA ALA A 247 17.57 -34.46 16.05
C ALA A 247 18.35 -33.75 14.91
N GLY A 248 18.96 -32.59 15.19
CA GLY A 248 19.68 -31.79 14.20
C GLY A 248 18.76 -31.05 13.22
N GLY A 249 19.23 -29.91 12.71
CA GLY A 249 18.49 -29.03 11.79
C GLY A 249 18.44 -27.59 12.30
N GLY A 250 18.80 -26.64 11.44
CA GLY A 250 18.91 -25.22 11.77
C GLY A 250 20.06 -24.88 12.74
N ASP A 251 20.67 -23.72 12.58
CA ASP A 251 21.51 -23.14 13.62
C ASP A 251 20.62 -22.32 14.55
N VAL A 252 20.70 -22.62 15.84
CA VAL A 252 19.85 -22.04 16.88
C VAL A 252 20.74 -21.19 17.79
N GLU A 253 20.59 -19.88 17.67
CA GLU A 253 21.24 -18.89 18.52
C GLU A 253 20.32 -18.53 19.69
N LEU A 254 20.87 -18.45 20.90
CA LEU A 254 20.13 -18.05 22.09
C LEU A 254 20.26 -16.53 22.26
N TRP A 255 19.13 -15.84 22.29
CA TRP A 255 19.08 -14.37 22.40
C TRP A 255 18.45 -13.91 23.71
N GLY A 256 17.59 -14.72 24.33
CA GLY A 256 16.93 -14.32 25.57
C GLY A 256 16.69 -15.49 26.51
N GLU A 257 16.97 -15.25 27.80
CA GLU A 257 16.85 -16.23 28.87
C GLU A 257 15.91 -15.72 29.96
N ILE A 258 15.02 -16.60 30.46
CA ILE A 258 14.22 -16.34 31.65
C ILE A 258 14.94 -16.95 32.87
N SER A 259 14.97 -16.20 33.97
CA SER A 259 15.47 -16.70 35.25
C SER A 259 14.49 -17.76 35.82
N GLY A 260 14.79 -19.05 35.63
CA GLY A 260 14.07 -20.19 36.19
C GLY A 260 14.47 -20.52 37.63
N ARG A 261 13.85 -21.55 38.23
CA ARG A 261 14.15 -21.96 39.62
C ARG A 261 15.48 -22.69 39.75
N ASP A 262 15.86 -23.47 38.73
CA ASP A 262 17.06 -24.33 38.75
C ASP A 262 18.06 -24.02 37.62
N GLU A 263 17.60 -23.62 36.42
CA GLU A 263 18.45 -23.25 35.27
C GLU A 263 17.85 -22.07 34.47
N ARG A 264 18.67 -21.43 33.63
CA ARG A 264 18.19 -20.39 32.70
C ARG A 264 17.42 -21.02 31.55
N GLU A 265 16.19 -20.57 31.32
CA GLU A 265 15.31 -21.14 30.30
C GLU A 265 15.36 -20.34 29.00
N MET A 266 15.48 -21.01 27.85
CA MET A 266 15.56 -20.36 26.54
C MET A 266 14.21 -19.75 26.16
N ALA A 267 14.13 -18.43 26.11
CA ALA A 267 12.89 -17.69 25.91
C ALA A 267 12.82 -16.98 24.56
N ILE A 268 13.97 -16.48 24.06
CA ILE A 268 14.09 -15.88 22.74
C ILE A 268 15.20 -16.59 22.00
N VAL A 269 14.88 -17.11 20.82
CA VAL A 269 15.83 -17.82 19.97
C VAL A 269 15.79 -17.28 18.55
N ARG A 270 16.96 -17.24 17.92
CA ARG A 270 17.08 -16.98 16.50
C ARG A 270 17.45 -18.28 15.79
N VAL A 271 16.77 -18.55 14.69
CA VAL A 271 16.89 -19.78 13.91
C VAL A 271 17.26 -19.41 12.49
N THR A 272 18.37 -19.95 12.01
CA THR A 272 18.82 -19.83 10.62
C THR A 272 19.00 -21.22 10.01
N HIS A 273 18.83 -21.39 8.70
CA HIS A 273 18.87 -22.70 8.02
C HIS A 273 19.99 -22.80 6.96
N GLY A 274 21.21 -22.33 7.26
CA GLY A 274 22.31 -22.29 6.29
C GLY A 274 22.34 -21.03 5.43
N ALA A 275 23.33 -20.93 4.53
CA ALA A 275 23.74 -19.67 3.90
C ALA A 275 22.68 -18.98 3.00
N ASP A 276 21.79 -19.75 2.37
CA ASP A 276 20.76 -19.25 1.43
C ASP A 276 19.32 -19.39 1.98
N SER A 277 19.17 -19.44 3.30
CA SER A 277 17.92 -19.85 3.95
C SER A 277 17.20 -18.74 4.71
N GLY A 278 15.92 -18.99 5.01
CA GLY A 278 15.12 -18.07 5.79
C GLY A 278 15.54 -18.00 7.26
N GLU A 279 15.09 -16.93 7.89
CA GLU A 279 15.47 -16.54 9.25
C GLU A 279 14.21 -16.40 10.11
N ALA A 280 14.26 -16.90 11.34
CA ALA A 280 13.17 -16.75 12.29
C ALA A 280 13.69 -16.31 13.65
N VAL A 281 13.05 -15.30 14.25
CA VAL A 281 13.21 -14.99 15.68
C VAL A 281 11.92 -15.38 16.39
N LEU A 282 12.03 -16.25 17.38
CA LEU A 282 10.88 -16.80 18.11
C LEU A 282 10.98 -16.42 19.59
N CYS A 283 9.89 -15.87 20.12
CA CYS A 283 9.78 -15.34 21.47
C CYS A 283 8.67 -16.08 22.24
N GLN A 284 8.99 -16.61 23.42
CA GLN A 284 8.02 -17.17 24.39
C GLN A 284 7.77 -16.23 25.58
N VAL A 285 8.09 -14.96 25.41
CA VAL A 285 7.71 -13.86 26.31
C VAL A 285 6.81 -12.90 25.54
N ARG A 286 5.88 -12.26 26.24
CA ARG A 286 4.90 -11.36 25.61
C ARG A 286 5.48 -9.98 25.37
N LEU A 287 6.25 -9.83 24.29
CA LEU A 287 6.71 -8.52 23.82
C LEU A 287 5.56 -7.71 23.17
N GLU A 288 4.52 -8.39 22.72
CA GLU A 288 3.32 -7.84 22.09
C GLU A 288 2.35 -7.16 23.07
N THR A 289 2.47 -7.44 24.37
CA THR A 289 1.54 -6.94 25.38
C THR A 289 2.08 -5.64 25.99
N ALA A 290 1.34 -4.55 25.80
CA ALA A 290 1.62 -3.30 26.48
C ALA A 290 1.30 -3.42 27.98
N PRO A 291 2.01 -2.68 28.86
CA PRO A 291 1.64 -2.57 30.26
C PRO A 291 0.30 -1.83 30.39
N ASP A 292 -0.77 -2.56 30.66
CA ASP A 292 -2.11 -1.99 30.86
C ASP A 292 -2.36 -1.67 32.34
N ALA A 293 -2.91 -0.48 32.63
CA ALA A 293 -3.17 -0.02 34.00
C ALA A 293 -4.23 -0.84 34.76
N HIS A 294 -4.98 -1.68 34.05
CA HIS A 294 -6.05 -2.50 34.60
C HIS A 294 -5.54 -3.82 35.23
N ASP A 295 -4.33 -4.26 34.89
CA ASP A 295 -3.69 -5.43 35.50
C ASP A 295 -2.83 -4.98 36.70
N ALA A 296 -3.42 -4.98 37.89
CA ALA A 296 -2.80 -4.43 39.10
C ALA A 296 -1.51 -5.15 39.54
N GLN A 297 -1.28 -6.39 39.09
CA GLN A 297 -0.11 -7.17 39.49
C GLN A 297 1.02 -7.01 38.46
N GLY A 298 2.10 -6.35 38.85
CA GLY A 298 3.29 -6.20 38.00
C GLY A 298 3.31 -4.97 37.08
N PHE A 299 2.24 -4.16 37.05
CA PHE A 299 2.14 -2.98 36.18
C PHE A 299 3.31 -2.01 36.31
N SER A 300 3.76 -1.72 37.54
CA SER A 300 4.89 -0.82 37.77
C SER A 300 6.17 -1.33 37.11
N GLU A 301 6.45 -2.63 37.26
CA GLU A 301 7.66 -3.26 36.72
C GLU A 301 7.61 -3.35 35.18
N LEU A 302 6.45 -3.69 34.62
CA LEU A 302 6.24 -3.72 33.18
C LEU A 302 6.34 -2.32 32.57
N LYS A 303 5.79 -1.30 33.24
CA LYS A 303 5.87 0.10 32.80
C LYS A 303 7.31 0.62 32.81
N MET A 304 8.08 0.32 33.86
CA MET A 304 9.51 0.67 33.93
C MET A 304 10.35 -0.09 32.90
N SER A 305 9.88 -1.25 32.46
CA SER A 305 10.52 -2.08 31.44
C SER A 305 10.07 -1.74 30.01
N ASN A 306 9.06 -0.88 29.84
CA ASN A 306 8.44 -0.64 28.54
C ASN A 306 9.43 -0.09 27.51
N GLY A 307 10.32 0.84 27.89
CA GLY A 307 11.35 1.34 26.98
C GLY A 307 12.29 0.24 26.48
N ARG A 308 12.69 -0.69 27.37
CA ARG A 308 13.51 -1.86 27.01
C ARG A 308 12.75 -2.84 26.11
N ARG A 309 11.43 -2.94 26.26
CA ARG A 309 10.57 -3.76 25.39
C ARG A 309 10.66 -3.30 23.93
N TYR A 310 10.57 -1.99 23.69
CA TYR A 310 10.78 -1.43 22.34
C TYR A 310 12.20 -1.63 21.86
N GLU A 311 13.20 -1.43 22.72
CA GLU A 311 14.62 -1.66 22.36
C GLU A 311 14.88 -3.09 21.89
N VAL A 312 14.33 -4.09 22.61
CA VAL A 312 14.41 -5.52 22.21
C VAL A 312 13.66 -5.77 20.90
N LEU A 313 12.45 -5.23 20.73
CA LEU A 313 11.67 -5.38 19.49
C LEU A 313 12.38 -4.76 18.29
N THR A 314 12.93 -3.56 18.44
CA THR A 314 13.70 -2.85 17.42
C THR A 314 14.94 -3.64 17.03
N GLU A 315 15.70 -4.19 17.99
CA GLU A 315 16.86 -5.06 17.69
C GLU A 315 16.43 -6.29 16.88
N ILE A 316 15.35 -6.96 17.29
CA ILE A 316 14.82 -8.14 16.59
C ILE A 316 14.38 -7.79 15.16
N LEU A 317 13.59 -6.73 14.98
CA LEU A 317 13.10 -6.30 13.67
C LEU A 317 14.26 -5.86 12.75
N THR A 318 15.25 -5.15 13.30
CA THR A 318 16.46 -4.75 12.58
C THR A 318 17.27 -5.96 12.14
N SER A 319 17.40 -6.99 12.99
CA SER A 319 18.07 -8.24 12.62
C SER A 319 17.36 -9.00 11.50
N LEU A 320 16.02 -8.93 11.48
CA LEU A 320 15.19 -9.42 10.39
C LEU A 320 15.19 -8.47 9.18
N GLY A 321 16.07 -7.45 9.16
CA GLY A 321 16.32 -6.56 8.03
C GLY A 321 15.19 -5.58 7.74
N LEU A 322 14.43 -5.17 8.76
CA LEU A 322 13.54 -4.02 8.66
C LEU A 322 14.29 -2.75 9.10
N SER A 323 13.92 -1.62 8.50
CA SER A 323 14.32 -0.31 9.01
C SER A 323 13.41 0.07 10.17
N CYS A 324 14.03 0.26 11.34
CA CYS A 324 13.38 0.71 12.57
C CYS A 324 13.72 2.15 12.93
N GLU A 325 14.25 2.92 11.98
CA GLU A 325 14.40 4.36 12.14
C GLU A 325 13.00 4.98 12.21
N LEU A 326 12.63 5.47 13.40
CA LEU A 326 11.32 6.08 13.62
C LEU A 326 11.27 7.42 12.90
N SER A 327 10.90 7.38 11.62
CA SER A 327 10.52 8.55 10.85
C SER A 327 9.21 9.08 11.44
N GLN A 328 9.23 10.29 12.00
CA GLN A 328 8.00 10.93 12.44
C GLN A 328 7.10 11.09 11.22
N VAL A 329 5.86 10.59 11.29
CA VAL A 329 4.88 10.85 10.23
C VAL A 329 4.76 12.37 10.13
N PRO A 330 5.14 12.96 8.99
CA PRO A 330 5.17 14.40 8.87
C PRO A 330 3.76 14.95 8.97
N SER A 331 3.64 16.13 9.56
CA SER A 331 2.37 16.84 9.59
C SER A 331 1.92 17.19 8.17
N HIS A 332 0.61 17.27 7.98
CA HIS A 332 0.07 17.70 6.70
C HIS A 332 0.49 19.14 6.41
N SER A 333 0.94 19.38 5.18
CA SER A 333 1.21 20.73 4.71
C SER A 333 -0.12 21.45 4.40
N PRO A 334 -0.10 22.79 4.36
CA PRO A 334 -1.20 23.53 3.75
C PRO A 334 -1.44 23.08 2.30
N ILE A 335 -2.68 23.20 1.86
CA ILE A 335 -3.07 22.96 0.47
C ILE A 335 -3.14 24.31 -0.22
N TYR A 336 -2.53 24.41 -1.40
CA TYR A 336 -2.51 25.61 -2.21
C TYR A 336 -3.33 25.39 -3.48
N LEU A 337 -4.24 26.33 -3.76
CA LEU A 337 -4.87 26.43 -5.06
C LEU A 337 -3.91 27.11 -6.03
N LEU A 338 -3.49 26.39 -7.06
CA LEU A 338 -2.62 26.92 -8.10
C LEU A 338 -3.41 27.04 -9.42
N SER A 339 -3.19 28.16 -10.10
CA SER A 339 -3.88 28.51 -11.33
C SER A 339 -2.95 28.38 -12.53
N THR A 340 -3.38 27.63 -13.55
CA THR A 340 -2.78 27.70 -14.90
C THR A 340 -3.67 28.46 -15.88
N ASP A 341 -4.93 28.69 -15.50
CA ASP A 341 -5.97 29.36 -16.30
C ASP A 341 -6.86 30.18 -15.36
N THR A 342 -6.82 31.50 -15.51
CA THR A 342 -7.52 32.45 -14.63
C THR A 342 -9.04 32.32 -14.73
N GLU A 343 -9.58 31.95 -15.91
CA GLU A 343 -11.02 31.82 -16.10
C GLU A 343 -11.55 30.57 -15.39
N GLN A 344 -10.90 29.43 -15.61
CA GLN A 344 -11.26 28.15 -14.98
C GLN A 344 -11.10 28.22 -13.46
N THR A 345 -10.03 28.86 -12.98
CA THR A 345 -9.81 29.06 -11.55
C THR A 345 -10.85 30.02 -10.94
N GLY A 346 -11.25 31.07 -11.67
CA GLY A 346 -12.32 31.97 -11.23
C GLY A 346 -13.67 31.27 -11.08
N LEU A 347 -14.01 30.38 -12.01
CA LEU A 347 -15.19 29.50 -11.91
C LEU A 347 -15.09 28.61 -10.67
N PHE A 348 -13.95 27.97 -10.45
CA PHE A 348 -13.73 27.13 -9.26
C PHE A 348 -13.87 27.93 -7.96
N LEU A 349 -13.27 29.10 -7.86
CA LEU A 349 -13.35 29.96 -6.67
C LEU A 349 -14.78 30.41 -6.38
N SER A 350 -15.54 30.78 -7.41
CA SER A 350 -16.95 31.16 -7.24
C SER A 350 -17.80 30.00 -6.70
N TRP A 351 -17.57 28.80 -7.22
CA TRP A 351 -18.22 27.59 -6.76
C TRP A 351 -17.78 27.24 -5.32
N LEU A 352 -16.48 27.33 -5.02
CA LEU A 352 -15.91 27.03 -3.72
C LEU A 352 -16.52 27.92 -2.64
N ARG A 353 -16.65 29.22 -2.92
CA ARG A 353 -17.28 30.20 -2.01
C ARG A 353 -18.74 29.87 -1.76
N ALA A 354 -19.48 29.44 -2.79
CA ALA A 354 -20.87 29.01 -2.63
C ALA A 354 -21.01 27.74 -1.77
N GLN A 355 -20.02 26.83 -1.80
CA GLN A 355 -20.04 25.60 -1.01
C GLN A 355 -19.57 25.79 0.44
N ALA A 356 -18.55 26.61 0.68
CA ALA A 356 -18.02 26.89 2.01
C ALA A 356 -18.97 27.77 2.87
N GLY A 357 -19.81 28.57 2.20
CA GLY A 357 -20.72 29.52 2.83
C GLY A 357 -19.99 30.54 3.71
N ASP A 358 -20.72 31.15 4.63
CA ASP A 358 -20.17 32.17 5.55
C ASP A 358 -19.17 31.60 6.56
N SER A 359 -19.18 30.28 6.74
CA SER A 359 -18.28 29.59 7.68
C SER A 359 -16.85 29.45 7.15
N GLY A 360 -16.65 29.55 5.83
CA GLY A 360 -15.35 29.30 5.20
C GLY A 360 -14.86 27.85 5.33
N VAL A 361 -15.73 26.91 5.74
CA VAL A 361 -15.35 25.50 5.98
C VAL A 361 -16.12 24.58 5.05
N LEU A 362 -15.39 23.73 4.35
CA LEU A 362 -15.91 22.63 3.55
C LEU A 362 -15.89 21.35 4.38
N ARG A 363 -17.07 20.88 4.75
CA ARG A 363 -17.20 19.61 5.47
C ARG A 363 -16.93 18.44 4.51
N SER A 364 -15.99 17.58 4.89
CA SER A 364 -15.70 16.31 4.20
C SER A 364 -15.78 15.14 5.19
N VAL A 365 -15.86 13.93 4.64
CA VAL A 365 -15.85 12.68 5.43
C VAL A 365 -14.48 12.49 6.12
N GLU A 366 -13.41 13.02 5.53
CA GLU A 366 -12.03 12.85 6.00
C GLU A 366 -11.53 14.02 6.86
N GLY A 367 -12.42 14.96 7.18
CA GLY A 367 -12.12 16.14 7.99
C GLY A 367 -12.66 17.43 7.36
N ASP A 368 -12.81 18.45 8.20
CA ASP A 368 -13.22 19.77 7.76
C ASP A 368 -12.03 20.47 7.07
N LEU A 369 -12.27 21.00 5.86
CA LEU A 369 -11.31 21.76 5.09
C LEU A 369 -11.62 23.25 5.22
N LYS A 370 -10.75 23.98 5.91
CA LYS A 370 -10.88 25.44 6.09
C LYS A 370 -10.30 26.17 4.89
N VAL A 371 -11.08 27.04 4.27
CA VAL A 371 -10.65 27.83 3.12
C VAL A 371 -10.20 29.21 3.60
N VAL A 372 -8.98 29.57 3.24
CA VAL A 372 -8.39 30.90 3.50
C VAL A 372 -8.42 31.69 2.20
N TRP A 373 -9.13 32.82 2.22
CA TRP A 373 -9.33 33.65 1.04
C TRP A 373 -8.19 34.66 0.89
N ALA A 374 -7.96 35.08 -0.35
CA ALA A 374 -7.09 36.20 -0.68
C ALA A 374 -7.38 37.43 0.21
N GLY A 375 -6.36 37.87 0.96
CA GLY A 375 -6.44 39.06 1.81
C GLY A 375 -7.04 38.85 3.21
N ASP A 376 -7.38 37.62 3.62
CA ASP A 376 -7.71 37.32 5.01
C ASP A 376 -6.44 37.43 5.89
N GLU A 377 -6.54 38.05 7.08
CA GLU A 377 -5.44 38.05 8.06
C GLU A 377 -5.12 36.62 8.51
N SER A 378 -3.87 36.38 8.93
CA SER A 378 -3.38 35.06 9.34
C SER A 378 -4.34 34.40 10.32
N VAL A 379 -5.05 33.39 9.83
CA VAL A 379 -5.95 32.59 10.62
C VAL A 379 -5.09 31.76 11.58
N ASP A 380 -5.37 31.78 12.88
CA ASP A 380 -4.82 30.79 13.81
C ASP A 380 -5.29 29.40 13.35
N VAL A 381 -4.37 28.65 12.75
CA VAL A 381 -4.59 27.27 12.33
C VAL A 381 -4.19 26.38 13.50
N CYS A 382 -5.14 25.60 14.01
CA CYS A 382 -4.82 24.58 15.01
C CYS A 382 -3.97 23.48 14.37
N GLU A 383 -3.01 22.94 15.12
CA GLU A 383 -2.17 21.84 14.68
C GLU A 383 -3.04 20.63 14.27
N GLY A 384 -2.96 20.23 13.00
CA GLY A 384 -3.75 19.13 12.43
C GLY A 384 -5.00 19.53 11.62
N GLU A 385 -5.39 20.81 11.58
CA GLU A 385 -6.45 21.28 10.67
C GLU A 385 -5.99 21.29 9.21
N ARG A 386 -6.86 20.87 8.28
CA ARG A 386 -6.60 20.97 6.84
C ARG A 386 -6.99 22.35 6.34
N VAL A 387 -6.05 23.05 5.74
CA VAL A 387 -6.25 24.41 5.25
C VAL A 387 -6.00 24.50 3.75
N LEU A 388 -6.93 25.11 3.03
CA LEU A 388 -6.82 25.44 1.61
C LEU A 388 -6.61 26.94 1.44
N HIS A 389 -5.42 27.34 1.01
CA HIS A 389 -5.11 28.70 0.62
C HIS A 389 -5.50 28.93 -0.84
N THR A 390 -6.35 29.92 -1.08
CA THR A 390 -6.75 30.30 -2.44
C THR A 390 -5.69 31.11 -3.19
N GLU A 391 -4.76 31.72 -2.46
CA GLU A 391 -3.56 32.36 -3.00
C GLU A 391 -2.31 31.74 -2.36
N PRO A 392 -1.40 31.15 -3.17
CA PRO A 392 -0.14 30.64 -2.66
C PRO A 392 0.84 31.78 -2.33
N PRO A 393 1.73 31.60 -1.34
CA PRO A 393 2.88 32.49 -1.15
C PRO A 393 3.84 32.43 -2.36
N GLU A 394 4.74 33.41 -2.49
CA GLU A 394 5.75 33.45 -3.58
C GLU A 394 6.58 32.16 -3.66
N SER A 395 6.89 31.57 -2.50
CA SER A 395 7.55 30.27 -2.38
C SER A 395 6.67 29.37 -1.51
N PHE A 396 5.99 28.41 -2.12
CA PHE A 396 5.11 27.46 -1.43
C PHE A 396 5.66 26.03 -1.37
N SER A 397 6.62 25.67 -2.23
CA SER A 397 7.24 24.34 -2.27
C SER A 397 8.59 24.39 -2.99
N GLN A 398 9.48 23.47 -2.60
CA GLN A 398 10.72 23.16 -3.33
C GLN A 398 10.58 21.92 -4.23
N LEU A 399 9.53 21.11 -4.00
CA LEU A 399 9.32 19.83 -4.67
C LEU A 399 8.41 19.93 -5.91
N PHE A 400 7.70 21.06 -6.08
CA PHE A 400 6.82 21.27 -7.21
C PHE A 400 6.95 22.68 -7.80
N SER A 401 7.09 22.75 -9.12
CA SER A 401 7.17 23.99 -9.89
C SER A 401 5.92 24.17 -10.75
N LEU A 402 5.07 25.13 -10.37
CA LEU A 402 3.89 25.50 -11.17
C LEU A 402 4.29 25.99 -12.57
N GLN A 403 5.42 26.67 -12.69
CA GLN A 403 5.93 27.17 -13.97
C GLN A 403 6.26 26.00 -14.91
N THR A 404 6.97 24.99 -14.41
CA THR A 404 7.32 23.79 -15.18
C THR A 404 6.07 23.00 -15.54
N TYR A 405 5.16 22.79 -14.58
CA TYR A 405 3.88 22.14 -14.82
C TYR A 405 3.09 22.83 -15.94
N THR A 406 2.96 24.16 -15.88
CA THR A 406 2.25 24.95 -16.89
C THR A 406 2.91 24.88 -18.26
N HIS A 407 4.25 24.89 -18.31
CA HIS A 407 5.00 24.80 -19.56
C HIS A 407 4.73 23.49 -20.31
N HIS A 408 4.60 22.37 -19.58
CA HIS A 408 4.36 21.05 -20.17
C HIS A 408 2.88 20.69 -20.32
N LEU A 409 1.96 21.48 -19.76
CA LEU A 409 0.52 21.20 -19.80
C LEU A 409 -0.09 21.57 -21.16
N GLN A 410 -0.30 20.57 -22.01
CA GLN A 410 -0.87 20.74 -23.36
C GLN A 410 -2.40 20.65 -23.43
N THR A 411 -3.03 20.14 -22.36
CA THR A 411 -4.48 19.95 -22.27
C THR A 411 -5.19 21.30 -22.22
N GLN A 412 -6.40 21.42 -22.79
CA GLN A 412 -7.21 22.65 -22.71
C GLN A 412 -8.01 22.78 -21.41
N ARG A 413 -8.37 21.65 -20.81
CA ARG A 413 -9.25 21.58 -19.62
C ARG A 413 -8.61 20.81 -18.49
N LEU A 414 -8.18 19.57 -18.74
CA LEU A 414 -7.69 18.68 -17.69
C LEU A 414 -6.44 19.22 -16.99
N GLY A 415 -6.45 19.25 -15.66
CA GLY A 415 -5.29 19.66 -14.87
C GLY A 415 -5.06 21.17 -14.80
N ARG A 416 -6.05 21.99 -15.17
CA ARG A 416 -5.89 23.45 -15.22
C ARG A 416 -6.03 24.14 -13.88
N THR A 417 -6.86 23.57 -13.01
CA THR A 417 -7.02 23.99 -11.61
C THR A 417 -6.34 22.97 -10.72
N VAL A 418 -5.29 23.36 -10.01
CA VAL A 418 -4.44 22.44 -9.25
C VAL A 418 -4.63 22.67 -7.75
N LEU A 419 -4.92 21.60 -7.01
CA LEU A 419 -4.80 21.56 -5.56
C LEU A 419 -3.48 20.88 -5.24
N TYR A 420 -2.54 21.64 -4.68
CA TYR A 420 -1.19 21.15 -4.37
C TYR A 420 -0.95 21.10 -2.86
N ALA A 421 -0.34 20.03 -2.37
CA ALA A 421 0.20 19.95 -1.02
C ALA A 421 1.55 19.23 -1.05
N ASP A 422 2.55 19.71 -0.32
CA ASP A 422 3.79 18.93 -0.13
C ASP A 422 3.46 17.59 0.52
N ILE A 423 2.64 17.62 1.58
CA ILE A 423 2.32 16.45 2.40
C ILE A 423 0.82 16.39 2.67
N THR A 424 0.17 15.32 2.23
CA THR A 424 -1.24 15.05 2.54
C THR A 424 -1.43 13.57 2.88
N SER A 425 -2.55 13.22 3.51
CA SER A 425 -2.93 11.80 3.67
C SER A 425 -3.04 11.09 2.31
N SER A 426 -3.83 11.64 1.39
CA SER A 426 -4.02 11.10 0.05
C SER A 426 -4.55 12.17 -0.91
N THR A 427 -4.15 12.13 -2.18
CA THR A 427 -4.70 13.06 -3.20
C THR A 427 -6.14 12.75 -3.55
N MET A 428 -6.56 11.49 -3.41
CA MET A 428 -7.96 11.09 -3.58
C MET A 428 -8.85 11.83 -2.58
N ASP A 429 -8.35 11.97 -1.35
CA ASP A 429 -9.04 12.53 -0.20
C ASP A 429 -9.34 14.03 -0.41
N LEU A 430 -8.42 14.72 -1.10
CA LEU A 430 -8.59 16.12 -1.50
C LEU A 430 -9.71 16.34 -2.52
N LEU A 431 -10.07 15.31 -3.30
CA LEU A 431 -11.07 15.40 -4.37
C LEU A 431 -12.40 14.69 -4.05
N GLN A 432 -12.52 14.11 -2.85
CA GLN A 432 -13.76 13.46 -2.41
C GLN A 432 -14.81 14.46 -1.90
N GLY A 433 -16.00 13.93 -1.59
CA GLY A 433 -17.10 14.69 -1.00
C GLY A 433 -17.63 15.77 -1.93
N ARG A 434 -17.69 17.02 -1.44
CA ARG A 434 -18.22 18.17 -2.21
C ARG A 434 -17.39 18.48 -3.45
N MET A 435 -16.08 18.19 -3.43
CA MET A 435 -15.19 18.47 -4.58
C MET A 435 -15.59 17.71 -5.85
N LEU A 436 -16.24 16.54 -5.73
CA LEU A 436 -16.79 15.80 -6.87
C LEU A 436 -17.89 16.57 -7.62
N GLN A 437 -18.52 17.54 -6.96
CA GLN A 437 -19.58 18.38 -7.52
C GLN A 437 -19.02 19.68 -8.14
N SER A 438 -17.69 19.81 -8.24
CA SER A 438 -17.06 20.93 -8.92
C SER A 438 -17.51 20.99 -10.39
N PRO A 439 -17.58 22.19 -11.01
CA PRO A 439 -17.94 22.31 -12.42
C PRO A 439 -16.97 21.53 -13.32
N GLN A 440 -17.47 20.95 -14.41
CA GLN A 440 -16.66 20.12 -15.32
C GLN A 440 -15.58 20.94 -16.04
N GLU A 441 -15.81 22.24 -16.17
CA GLU A 441 -14.98 23.18 -16.92
C GLU A 441 -13.67 23.48 -16.21
N VAL A 442 -13.59 23.28 -14.88
CA VAL A 442 -12.42 23.70 -14.08
C VAL A 442 -11.22 22.77 -14.23
N GLY A 443 -11.46 21.52 -14.65
CA GLY A 443 -10.40 20.53 -14.87
C GLY A 443 -9.51 20.30 -13.66
N LEU A 444 -10.15 19.98 -12.53
CA LEU A 444 -9.50 19.85 -11.23
C LEU A 444 -8.52 18.67 -11.17
N ILE A 445 -7.33 18.92 -10.62
CA ILE A 445 -6.33 17.90 -10.29
C ILE A 445 -5.81 18.15 -8.87
N ALA A 446 -5.61 17.09 -8.10
CA ALA A 446 -4.89 17.14 -6.84
C ALA A 446 -3.51 16.52 -7.03
N ILE A 447 -2.47 17.18 -6.55
CA ILE A 447 -1.07 16.75 -6.65
C ILE A 447 -0.46 16.78 -5.25
N ALA A 448 0.30 15.76 -4.90
CA ALA A 448 1.05 15.70 -3.66
C ALA A 448 2.52 15.39 -3.92
N ALA A 449 3.43 15.98 -3.13
CA ALA A 449 4.84 15.55 -3.16
C ALA A 449 5.09 14.31 -2.28
N ARG A 450 4.23 14.06 -1.29
CA ARG A 450 4.23 12.87 -0.43
C ARG A 450 2.81 12.55 0.05
N GLN A 451 2.46 11.26 0.10
CA GLN A 451 1.23 10.81 0.76
C GLN A 451 1.52 9.96 1.99
N THR A 452 0.93 10.27 3.14
CA THR A 452 1.12 9.49 4.38
C THR A 452 0.19 8.28 4.48
N GLN A 453 -0.90 8.28 3.71
CA GLN A 453 -1.94 7.23 3.71
C GLN A 453 -2.43 6.96 2.28
N GLY A 454 -1.51 6.74 1.35
CA GLY A 454 -1.83 6.40 -0.03
C GLY A 454 -2.73 5.15 -0.12
N LYS A 455 -3.76 5.23 -0.98
CA LYS A 455 -4.81 4.20 -1.10
C LYS A 455 -4.67 3.47 -2.44
N GLY A 456 -4.41 2.17 -2.36
CA GLY A 456 -4.44 1.24 -3.49
C GLY A 456 -5.77 0.48 -3.61
N ARG A 457 -5.86 -0.41 -4.61
CA ARG A 457 -7.05 -1.24 -4.84
C ARG A 457 -7.24 -2.27 -3.73
N GLY A 458 -8.49 -2.65 -3.47
CA GLY A 458 -8.82 -3.72 -2.52
C GLY A 458 -8.43 -3.44 -1.06
N GLY A 459 -8.18 -2.18 -0.71
CA GLY A 459 -7.69 -1.79 0.62
C GLY A 459 -6.17 -1.89 0.79
N ASN A 460 -5.42 -2.11 -0.30
CA ASN A 460 -3.96 -2.08 -0.26
C ASN A 460 -3.46 -0.67 0.08
N ALA A 461 -2.40 -0.57 0.87
CA ALA A 461 -1.64 0.67 1.01
C ALA A 461 -0.85 0.95 -0.28
N TRP A 462 -0.69 2.23 -0.61
CA TRP A 462 0.21 2.69 -1.66
C TRP A 462 1.30 3.55 -1.02
N LEU A 463 2.50 2.99 -0.87
CA LEU A 463 3.65 3.71 -0.33
C LEU A 463 4.04 4.84 -1.29
N SER A 464 4.25 6.02 -0.72
CA SER A 464 4.17 7.30 -1.44
C SER A 464 5.26 8.28 -1.00
N PRO A 465 6.55 7.88 -1.05
CA PRO A 465 7.65 8.74 -0.64
C PRO A 465 7.83 9.94 -1.60
N PRO A 466 8.60 10.97 -1.19
CA PRO A 466 9.03 12.03 -2.09
C PRO A 466 9.67 11.49 -3.38
N GLY A 467 9.45 12.20 -4.50
CA GLY A 467 9.92 11.80 -5.83
C GLY A 467 8.90 10.99 -6.65
N CYS A 468 7.86 10.43 -6.02
CA CYS A 468 6.78 9.77 -6.73
C CYS A 468 5.83 10.78 -7.43
N ALA A 469 5.39 10.48 -8.65
CA ALA A 469 4.39 11.29 -9.35
C ALA A 469 2.97 10.98 -8.82
N MET A 470 2.59 11.62 -7.72
CA MET A 470 1.31 11.38 -7.04
C MET A 470 0.27 12.43 -7.39
N PHE A 471 -0.77 12.00 -8.10
CA PHE A 471 -1.86 12.87 -8.47
C PHE A 471 -3.20 12.12 -8.59
N THR A 472 -4.29 12.87 -8.46
CA THR A 472 -5.63 12.41 -8.77
C THR A 472 -6.29 13.42 -9.68
N LEU A 473 -6.72 12.96 -10.86
CA LEU A 473 -7.40 13.79 -11.85
C LEU A 473 -8.91 13.60 -11.73
N HIS A 474 -9.65 14.70 -11.55
CA HIS A 474 -11.11 14.66 -11.53
C HIS A 474 -11.65 14.62 -12.97
N LEU A 475 -12.42 13.58 -13.28
CA LEU A 475 -13.08 13.41 -14.58
C LEU A 475 -14.58 13.25 -14.39
N GLN A 476 -15.36 14.14 -14.97
CA GLN A 476 -16.82 13.97 -15.10
C GLN A 476 -17.14 13.60 -16.54
N LEU A 477 -17.87 12.50 -16.72
CA LEU A 477 -18.24 11.95 -18.03
C LEU A 477 -19.75 11.71 -18.06
N PRO A 478 -20.44 12.09 -19.15
CA PRO A 478 -21.84 11.74 -19.31
C PRO A 478 -22.03 10.22 -19.31
N VAL A 479 -22.96 9.72 -18.50
CA VAL A 479 -23.23 8.28 -18.36
C VAL A 479 -23.65 7.66 -19.70
N ASN A 480 -24.37 8.42 -20.52
CA ASN A 480 -24.80 8.02 -21.86
C ASN A 480 -23.69 8.08 -22.93
N SER A 481 -22.49 8.56 -22.60
CA SER A 481 -21.36 8.54 -23.52
C SER A 481 -20.81 7.12 -23.69
N ARG A 482 -20.13 6.85 -24.83
CA ARG A 482 -19.48 5.56 -25.08
C ARG A 482 -18.51 5.15 -23.97
N LEU A 483 -17.82 6.13 -23.38
CA LEU A 483 -16.87 5.92 -22.29
C LEU A 483 -17.57 5.75 -20.94
N GLY A 484 -18.64 6.52 -20.69
CA GLY A 484 -19.48 6.39 -19.49
C GLY A 484 -20.18 5.04 -19.38
N GLN A 485 -20.56 4.44 -20.51
CA GLN A 485 -21.11 3.08 -20.57
C GLN A 485 -20.06 1.98 -20.37
N ARG A 486 -18.77 2.32 -20.42
CA ARG A 486 -17.67 1.35 -20.38
C ARG A 486 -16.52 1.83 -19.50
N ILE A 487 -16.85 2.11 -18.23
CA ILE A 487 -15.94 2.62 -17.20
C ILE A 487 -14.61 1.85 -17.11
N PRO A 488 -14.54 0.51 -17.28
CA PRO A 488 -13.27 -0.22 -17.26
C PRO A 488 -12.24 0.23 -18.30
N PHE A 489 -12.62 0.91 -19.37
CA PHE A 489 -11.62 1.46 -20.30
C PHE A 489 -10.88 2.66 -19.74
N LEU A 490 -11.43 3.38 -18.75
CA LEU A 490 -10.75 4.53 -18.14
C LEU A 490 -9.43 4.15 -17.46
N GLN A 491 -9.41 3.04 -16.72
CA GLN A 491 -8.16 2.53 -16.12
C GLN A 491 -7.12 2.16 -17.19
N HIS A 492 -7.53 1.63 -18.34
CA HIS A 492 -6.63 1.27 -19.44
C HIS A 492 -6.11 2.51 -20.18
N LEU A 493 -6.98 3.49 -20.40
CA LEU A 493 -6.59 4.78 -20.99
C LEU A 493 -5.59 5.51 -20.08
N ALA A 494 -5.84 5.53 -18.77
CA ALA A 494 -4.92 6.13 -17.80
C ALA A 494 -3.56 5.40 -17.80
N ALA A 495 -3.56 4.07 -17.76
CA ALA A 495 -2.32 3.28 -17.82
C ALA A 495 -1.55 3.52 -19.12
N LEU A 496 -2.24 3.51 -20.27
CA LEU A 496 -1.62 3.78 -21.57
C LEU A 496 -1.04 5.19 -21.62
N ALA A 497 -1.75 6.20 -21.11
CA ALA A 497 -1.27 7.57 -21.06
C ALA A 497 0.02 7.69 -20.22
N VAL A 498 0.08 7.04 -19.05
CA VAL A 498 1.28 7.03 -18.20
C VAL A 498 2.44 6.36 -18.93
N VAL A 499 2.23 5.18 -19.51
CA VAL A 499 3.28 4.46 -20.25
C VAL A 499 3.78 5.26 -21.45
N GLN A 500 2.87 5.87 -22.22
CA GLN A 500 3.25 6.72 -23.34
C GLN A 500 4.07 7.93 -22.89
N SER A 501 3.68 8.60 -21.80
CA SER A 501 4.41 9.73 -21.23
C SER A 501 5.82 9.34 -20.79
N VAL A 502 5.97 8.25 -20.03
CA VAL A 502 7.31 7.77 -19.59
C VAL A 502 8.19 7.43 -20.78
N ARG A 503 7.64 6.81 -21.83
CA ARG A 503 8.38 6.46 -23.05
C ARG A 503 8.83 7.66 -23.90
N THR A 504 8.37 8.88 -23.59
CA THR A 504 8.91 10.10 -24.22
C THR A 504 10.21 10.58 -23.57
N LEU A 505 10.59 10.02 -22.42
CA LEU A 505 11.81 10.36 -21.71
C LEU A 505 13.00 9.57 -22.29
N PRO A 506 14.17 10.21 -22.48
CA PRO A 506 15.39 9.52 -22.89
C PRO A 506 15.71 8.34 -21.96
N GLY A 507 16.15 7.21 -22.52
CA GLY A 507 16.49 5.99 -21.78
C GLY A 507 15.30 5.05 -21.49
N TYR A 508 14.06 5.54 -21.59
CA TYR A 508 12.83 4.75 -21.40
C TYR A 508 12.12 4.42 -22.73
N GLU A 509 12.81 4.64 -23.84
CA GLU A 509 12.32 4.36 -25.18
C GLU A 509 12.25 2.84 -25.38
N VAL A 510 11.13 2.34 -25.91
CA VAL A 510 11.06 0.93 -26.34
C VAL A 510 11.78 0.83 -27.68
N HIS A 511 13.03 0.43 -27.66
CA HIS A 511 13.75 0.01 -28.86
C HIS A 511 13.19 -1.35 -29.32
N THR A 512 12.19 -1.32 -30.20
CA THR A 512 11.90 -2.52 -30.98
C THR A 512 13.05 -2.72 -31.95
N HIS A 513 13.98 -3.61 -31.62
CA HIS A 513 14.91 -4.17 -32.59
C HIS A 513 14.06 -4.88 -33.66
N LEU A 514 13.95 -4.24 -34.83
CA LEU A 514 13.36 -4.82 -36.04
C LEU A 514 14.38 -5.69 -36.77
#